data_AF-A0ABD5MNV5-F1
#
_entry.id   AF-A0ABD5MNV5-F1
#
_cell.length_a   1.000
_cell.length_b   1.000
_cell.length_c   1.000
_cell.angle_alpha   90.00
_cell.angle_beta   90.00
_cell.angle_gamma   90.00
#
_symmetry.space_group_name_H-M   'P 1'
#
loop_
_entity.id
_entity.type
_entity.pdbx_description
1 polymer ?
#
loop_
_entity_poly.entity_id
_entity_poly.type
_entity_poly.pdbx_seq_one_letter_code
_entity_poly.pdbx_strand_id
1 'polypeptide(L)'
;MGFEKTPIQNDDFNNVFIYVGDAVRWDYIPEWIRNRGVAIKTIGASIHSPTSFASLVTGLHPPVHGVETFKNTIPSDVFSMFDLKGYDTWFQNSVFYHGERLTPDSVDPIYSVLGTQPPQTSDPFAENGQPFFAMERGPGGHAPYGSFEGTGREYFRENGDATPQKIQEDYEETVRNDVELFNKRMGQLKRDGLLEETLVIYTSDHGELLGEGGMLGHNSPILPELVYVPTVFVNPKLKPHEIDDTGFGHVDILPTALHAVNELCQYEDLLNGVPLGNRQEDDLLPCYYTNRYNFVGKHNISFSYKSVWNRAGGYVFPKTNLLQRLLVLSGQILLGPKGGYLRNHLTPAVRSYSQGTQKFGTPEFSQQEGTDYLSSIEQMVQNSEENVLSDESKQRLKDLGYI
;
A
#
# COMPACT_ATOMS: atom_id res chain seq x y z
N MET A 1 13.58 -18.03 -25.75
CA MET A 1 13.12 -16.68 -26.13
C MET A 1 13.99 -15.73 -25.33
N GLY A 2 14.69 -14.80 -25.98
CA GLY A 2 15.56 -13.87 -25.26
C GLY A 2 14.70 -12.97 -24.37
N PHE A 3 15.13 -12.75 -23.14
CA PHE A 3 14.55 -11.75 -22.25
C PHE A 3 14.46 -10.42 -23.02
N GLU A 4 13.25 -9.94 -23.27
CA GLU A 4 13.07 -8.58 -23.74
C GLU A 4 13.76 -7.66 -22.72
N LYS A 5 14.59 -6.74 -23.21
CA LYS A 5 15.21 -5.72 -22.37
C LYS A 5 14.13 -5.06 -21.52
N THR A 6 14.43 -4.82 -20.24
CA THR A 6 13.55 -4.12 -19.30
C THR A 6 12.89 -2.92 -19.98
N PRO A 7 11.55 -2.75 -19.92
CA PRO A 7 10.87 -1.73 -20.71
C PRO A 7 11.21 -0.29 -20.29
N ILE A 8 11.89 -0.13 -19.16
CA ILE A 8 12.45 1.13 -18.64
C ILE A 8 13.97 1.00 -18.69
N GLN A 9 14.66 1.92 -19.37
CA GLN A 9 16.12 1.93 -19.49
C GLN A 9 16.75 2.98 -18.56
N ASN A 10 18.05 2.85 -18.30
CA ASN A 10 18.84 3.89 -17.63
C ASN A 10 18.80 5.21 -18.41
N ASP A 11 18.83 6.33 -17.68
CA ASP A 11 18.86 7.71 -18.20
C ASP A 11 17.65 8.11 -19.06
N ASP A 12 16.52 7.40 -18.94
CA ASP A 12 15.30 7.74 -19.70
C ASP A 12 14.61 9.01 -19.16
N PHE A 13 14.82 9.32 -17.88
CA PHE A 13 14.11 10.36 -17.12
C PHE A 13 15.03 11.16 -16.19
N ASN A 14 14.64 12.41 -15.94
CA ASN A 14 15.27 13.29 -14.96
C ASN A 14 14.49 13.32 -13.66
N ASN A 15 13.18 13.14 -13.71
CA ASN A 15 12.29 13.27 -12.55
C ASN A 15 11.49 11.98 -12.29
N VAL A 16 11.06 11.80 -11.04
CA VAL A 16 10.14 10.73 -10.65
C VAL A 16 8.95 11.31 -9.91
N PHE A 17 7.74 10.91 -10.31
CA PHE A 17 6.52 11.19 -9.57
C PHE A 17 5.75 9.90 -9.29
N ILE A 18 5.58 9.57 -8.01
CA ILE A 18 4.85 8.38 -7.55
C ILE A 18 3.51 8.80 -6.96
N TYR A 19 2.42 8.41 -7.60
CA TYR A 19 1.07 8.58 -7.07
C TYR A 19 0.61 7.25 -6.46
N VAL A 20 0.28 7.26 -5.18
CA VAL A 20 -0.21 6.09 -4.43
C VAL A 20 -1.67 6.32 -4.09
N GLY A 21 -2.58 5.68 -4.81
CA GLY A 21 -3.99 5.67 -4.46
C GLY A 21 -4.23 4.69 -3.31
N ASP A 22 -4.67 5.18 -2.15
CA ASP A 22 -4.92 4.35 -0.95
C ASP A 22 -5.94 3.23 -1.20
N ALA A 23 -5.63 1.98 -0.87
CA ALA A 23 -6.55 0.84 -0.96
C ALA A 23 -7.08 0.49 -2.37
N VAL A 24 -6.38 0.83 -3.45
CA VAL A 24 -6.78 0.45 -4.83
C VAL A 24 -6.33 -0.97 -5.19
N ARG A 25 -7.31 -1.85 -5.45
CA ARG A 25 -7.11 -3.21 -5.96
C ARG A 25 -6.66 -3.26 -7.42
N TRP A 26 -5.85 -4.27 -7.77
CA TRP A 26 -5.42 -4.53 -9.15
C TRP A 26 -6.58 -4.68 -10.14
N ASP A 27 -7.65 -5.38 -9.75
CA ASP A 27 -8.78 -5.73 -10.61
C ASP A 27 -9.79 -4.59 -10.79
N TYR A 28 -9.61 -3.46 -10.11
CA TYR A 28 -10.48 -2.28 -10.20
C TYR A 28 -9.80 -1.06 -10.83
N ILE A 29 -8.50 -1.13 -11.16
CA ILE A 29 -7.86 -0.03 -11.87
C ILE A 29 -8.50 0.15 -13.25
N PRO A 30 -8.89 1.37 -13.65
CA PRO A 30 -9.50 1.59 -14.95
C PRO A 30 -8.59 1.14 -16.11
N GLU A 31 -9.17 0.47 -17.11
CA GLU A 31 -8.45 -0.08 -18.26
C GLU A 31 -7.59 0.98 -18.97
N TRP A 32 -8.10 2.20 -19.08
CA TRP A 32 -7.35 3.28 -19.73
C TRP A 32 -6.11 3.69 -18.95
N ILE A 33 -6.08 3.61 -17.60
CA ILE A 33 -4.86 3.80 -16.82
C ILE A 33 -3.90 2.65 -17.09
N ARG A 34 -4.41 1.41 -17.03
CA ARG A 34 -3.62 0.20 -17.31
C ARG A 34 -2.93 0.28 -18.67
N ASN A 35 -3.60 0.87 -19.66
CA ASN A 35 -3.11 1.05 -21.03
C ASN A 35 -2.30 2.35 -21.26
N ARG A 36 -1.95 3.13 -20.22
CA ARG A 36 -1.13 4.36 -20.36
C ARG A 36 0.38 4.12 -20.39
N GLY A 37 0.83 2.90 -20.14
CA GLY A 37 2.24 2.57 -20.11
C GLY A 37 2.43 1.11 -19.71
N VAL A 38 3.42 0.84 -18.87
CA VAL A 38 3.76 -0.53 -18.46
C VAL A 38 3.01 -0.87 -17.18
N ALA A 39 2.02 -1.75 -17.28
CA ALA A 39 1.21 -2.19 -16.14
C ALA A 39 1.70 -3.53 -15.58
N ILE A 40 1.75 -3.63 -14.27
CA ILE A 40 2.17 -4.85 -13.57
C ILE A 40 1.33 -5.08 -12.31
N LYS A 41 0.95 -6.34 -12.10
CA LYS A 41 0.25 -6.79 -10.90
C LYS A 41 1.26 -6.93 -9.77
N THR A 42 1.24 -6.00 -8.83
CA THR A 42 2.25 -5.87 -7.78
C THR A 42 1.78 -6.54 -6.49
N ILE A 43 2.69 -7.21 -5.81
CA ILE A 43 2.49 -7.76 -4.46
C ILE A 43 2.81 -6.66 -3.45
N GLY A 44 1.78 -6.22 -2.71
CA GLY A 44 1.95 -5.24 -1.63
C GLY A 44 2.79 -5.81 -0.49
N ALA A 45 3.72 -5.02 0.05
CA ALA A 45 4.55 -5.43 1.19
C ALA A 45 3.74 -5.55 2.50
N SER A 46 2.59 -4.88 2.58
CA SER A 46 1.62 -4.99 3.65
C SER A 46 0.21 -4.73 3.15
N ILE A 47 -0.79 -5.08 3.96
CA ILE A 47 -2.19 -4.68 3.76
C ILE A 47 -2.55 -3.45 4.63
N HIS A 48 -1.54 -2.69 5.07
CA HIS A 48 -1.68 -1.58 6.00
C HIS A 48 -0.78 -0.42 5.58
N SER A 49 -1.38 0.75 5.36
CA SER A 49 -0.73 1.95 4.81
C SER A 49 0.64 2.30 5.42
N PRO A 50 0.83 2.46 6.75
CA PRO A 50 2.12 2.91 7.28
C PRO A 50 3.27 1.96 6.92
N THR A 51 2.99 0.66 6.95
CA THR A 51 3.96 -0.39 6.61
C THR A 51 4.25 -0.42 5.11
N SER A 52 3.21 -0.34 4.28
CA SER A 52 3.37 -0.32 2.82
C SER A 52 4.11 0.93 2.33
N PHE A 53 3.75 2.11 2.83
CA PHE A 53 4.45 3.36 2.50
C PHE A 53 5.92 3.33 2.92
N ALA A 54 6.23 2.77 4.09
CA ALA A 54 7.62 2.59 4.49
C ALA A 54 8.39 1.68 3.52
N SER A 55 7.82 0.58 3.05
CA SER A 55 8.43 -0.26 2.01
C SER A 55 8.58 0.48 0.67
N LEU A 56 7.59 1.28 0.26
CA LEU A 56 7.63 2.06 -0.99
C LEU A 56 8.76 3.10 -1.00
N VAL A 57 8.98 3.80 0.12
CA VAL A 57 10.01 4.85 0.18
C VAL A 57 11.41 4.34 0.51
N THR A 58 11.55 3.12 1.02
CA THR A 58 12.86 2.54 1.40
C THR A 58 13.32 1.44 0.47
N GLY A 59 12.42 0.80 -0.29
CA GLY A 59 12.74 -0.41 -1.06
C GLY A 59 13.07 -1.62 -0.17
N LEU A 60 12.69 -1.58 1.12
CA LEU A 60 12.98 -2.61 2.12
C LEU A 60 11.72 -3.39 2.52
N HIS A 61 11.90 -4.64 2.95
CA HIS A 61 10.79 -5.39 3.53
C HIS A 61 10.44 -4.90 4.95
N PRO A 62 9.20 -5.11 5.44
CA PRO A 62 8.76 -4.62 6.74
C PRO A 62 9.63 -4.93 7.95
N PRO A 63 10.17 -6.15 8.11
CA PRO A 63 11.09 -6.43 9.23
C PRO A 63 12.39 -5.62 9.17
N VAL A 64 12.80 -5.15 7.99
CA VAL A 64 14.08 -4.45 7.77
C VAL A 64 13.93 -2.95 8.00
N HIS A 65 12.87 -2.31 7.48
CA HIS A 65 12.61 -0.88 7.75
C HIS A 65 11.91 -0.61 9.11
N GLY A 66 11.48 -1.65 9.83
CA GLY A 66 11.03 -1.55 11.23
C GLY A 66 9.65 -0.92 11.48
N VAL A 67 8.85 -0.67 10.44
CA VAL A 67 7.51 -0.07 10.56
C VAL A 67 6.45 -1.15 10.49
N GLU A 68 5.68 -1.33 11.58
CA GLU A 68 4.56 -2.29 11.63
C GLU A 68 3.20 -1.59 11.67
N THR A 69 3.15 -0.40 12.26
CA THR A 69 1.94 0.38 12.52
C THR A 69 2.24 1.87 12.45
N PHE A 70 1.21 2.71 12.53
CA PHE A 70 1.36 4.17 12.68
C PHE A 70 2.11 4.61 13.94
N LYS A 71 2.41 3.70 14.88
CA LYS A 71 3.24 3.99 16.06
C LYS A 71 4.73 3.79 15.81
N ASN A 72 5.12 3.38 14.61
CA ASN A 72 6.52 3.22 14.24
C ASN A 72 6.94 4.34 13.31
N THR A 73 8.23 4.60 13.27
CA THR A 73 8.86 5.52 12.32
C THR A 73 10.05 4.82 11.69
N ILE A 74 10.31 5.13 10.42
CA ILE A 74 11.53 4.68 9.74
C ILE A 74 12.73 5.21 10.54
N PRO A 75 13.62 4.33 11.05
CA PRO A 75 14.80 4.76 11.78
C PRO A 75 15.66 5.72 10.96
N SER A 76 16.26 6.71 11.61
CA SER A 76 17.04 7.75 10.92
C SER A 76 18.30 7.26 10.18
N ASP A 77 18.75 6.04 10.46
CA ASP A 77 19.87 5.36 9.80
C ASP A 77 19.43 4.44 8.65
N VAL A 78 18.12 4.27 8.44
CA VAL A 78 17.56 3.56 7.29
C VAL A 78 17.42 4.53 6.11
N PHE A 79 18.02 4.16 4.99
CA PHE A 79 17.92 4.91 3.74
C PHE A 79 16.47 4.96 3.22
N SER A 80 16.08 6.13 2.73
CA SER A 80 14.82 6.36 2.05
C SER A 80 15.00 7.24 0.81
N MET A 81 13.96 7.34 -0.02
CA MET A 81 13.95 8.28 -1.15
C MET A 81 14.17 9.75 -0.73
N PHE A 82 13.98 10.10 0.55
CA PHE A 82 14.20 11.46 1.06
C PHE A 82 15.68 11.78 1.30
N ASP A 83 16.56 10.77 1.21
CA ASP A 83 18.00 10.91 1.38
C ASP A 83 18.74 11.06 0.03
N LEU A 84 18.00 11.08 -1.08
CA LEU A 84 18.56 11.19 -2.43
C LEU A 84 19.26 12.54 -2.63
N LYS A 85 20.53 12.46 -3.03
CA LYS A 85 21.36 13.65 -3.25
C LYS A 85 21.11 14.23 -4.65
N GLY A 86 20.99 15.55 -4.73
CA GLY A 86 20.81 16.25 -6.01
C GLY A 86 19.37 16.22 -6.55
N TYR A 87 18.43 15.74 -5.75
CA TYR A 87 17.00 15.78 -6.03
C TYR A 87 16.26 16.60 -5.00
N ASP A 88 15.26 17.34 -5.45
CA ASP A 88 14.21 17.85 -4.58
C ASP A 88 13.26 16.69 -4.25
N THR A 89 13.41 16.12 -3.05
CA THR A 89 12.59 14.99 -2.59
C THR A 89 11.33 15.48 -1.91
N TRP A 90 10.20 14.80 -2.13
CA TRP A 90 8.91 15.29 -1.67
C TRP A 90 7.94 14.20 -1.26
N PHE A 91 7.18 14.44 -0.18
CA PHE A 91 6.00 13.65 0.17
C PHE A 91 4.80 14.55 0.47
N GLN A 92 3.69 14.28 -0.20
CA GLN A 92 2.41 14.93 0.03
C GLN A 92 1.33 13.90 0.35
N ASN A 93 0.46 14.22 1.30
CA ASN A 93 -0.76 13.47 1.54
C ASN A 93 -1.96 14.32 1.12
N SER A 94 -2.67 13.91 0.07
CA SER A 94 -3.82 14.63 -0.52
C SER A 94 -5.17 14.00 -0.21
N VAL A 95 -5.20 12.88 0.53
CA VAL A 95 -6.43 12.19 0.99
C VAL A 95 -7.47 13.17 1.55
N PHE A 96 -7.01 14.19 2.29
CA PHE A 96 -7.87 15.13 3.04
C PHE A 96 -7.99 16.52 2.41
N TYR A 97 -7.51 16.71 1.19
CA TYR A 97 -7.86 17.91 0.42
C TYR A 97 -9.30 17.86 -0.09
N HIS A 98 -9.92 16.67 -0.04
CA HIS A 98 -11.20 16.40 -0.68
C HIS A 98 -12.28 15.83 0.26
N GLY A 99 -11.99 15.62 1.55
CA GLY A 99 -12.94 15.15 2.57
C GLY A 99 -13.13 16.12 3.74
N GLU A 100 -14.25 16.02 4.46
CA GLU A 100 -14.55 16.88 5.62
C GLU A 100 -13.58 16.63 6.80
N ARG A 101 -13.19 17.70 7.49
CA ARG A 101 -12.22 17.66 8.61
C ARG A 101 -12.94 17.63 9.97
N LEU A 102 -12.78 16.55 10.72
CA LEU A 102 -13.13 16.52 12.16
C LEU A 102 -12.04 17.14 13.04
N THR A 103 -10.77 17.14 12.61
CA THR A 103 -9.62 17.77 13.29
C THR A 103 -8.75 18.56 12.29
N PRO A 104 -9.11 19.83 11.98
CA PRO A 104 -8.51 20.54 10.84
C PRO A 104 -7.03 20.83 10.93
N ASP A 105 -6.47 20.84 12.14
CA ASP A 105 -5.09 21.24 12.43
C ASP A 105 -4.15 20.05 12.72
N SER A 106 -4.68 18.82 12.71
CA SER A 106 -3.86 17.64 13.01
C SER A 106 -2.98 17.25 11.81
N VAL A 107 -1.72 16.93 12.07
CA VAL A 107 -0.80 16.37 11.07
C VAL A 107 -1.10 14.87 10.91
N ASP A 108 -1.13 14.40 9.66
CA ASP A 108 -1.33 12.97 9.39
C ASP A 108 -0.20 12.15 9.99
N PRO A 109 -0.47 11.09 10.76
CA PRO A 109 0.59 10.26 11.34
C PRO A 109 1.50 9.62 10.29
N ILE A 110 1.08 9.51 9.02
CA ILE A 110 1.97 9.01 7.96
C ILE A 110 3.25 9.84 7.81
N TYR A 111 3.20 11.16 8.06
CA TYR A 111 4.41 11.99 8.04
C TYR A 111 5.40 11.57 9.12
N SER A 112 4.90 11.30 10.34
CA SER A 112 5.74 10.77 11.43
C SER A 112 6.29 9.40 11.06
N VAL A 113 5.50 8.51 10.44
CA VAL A 113 5.97 7.19 10.01
C VAL A 113 7.15 7.32 9.05
N LEU A 114 7.05 8.23 8.09
CA LEU A 114 8.07 8.45 7.06
C LEU A 114 9.24 9.32 7.52
N GLY A 115 9.23 9.83 8.77
CA GLY A 115 10.26 10.77 9.24
C GLY A 115 10.21 12.13 8.55
N THR A 116 9.09 12.50 7.92
CA THR A 116 8.92 13.75 7.16
C THR A 116 7.97 14.71 7.88
N GLN A 117 7.85 15.93 7.34
CA GLN A 117 6.88 16.92 7.78
C GLN A 117 5.96 17.30 6.62
N PRO A 118 4.72 17.75 6.89
CA PRO A 118 3.87 18.31 5.84
C PRO A 118 4.61 19.42 5.09
N PRO A 119 4.60 19.40 3.76
CA PRO A 119 5.27 20.41 2.99
C PRO A 119 4.57 21.77 3.12
N GLN A 120 5.32 22.85 2.90
CA GLN A 120 4.78 24.22 2.94
C GLN A 120 3.95 24.58 1.71
N THR A 121 4.30 24.02 0.54
CA THR A 121 3.51 24.12 -0.69
C THR A 121 2.84 22.77 -0.94
N SER A 122 1.81 22.73 -1.79
CA SER A 122 1.13 21.47 -2.15
C SER A 122 1.53 20.94 -3.53
N ASP A 123 2.53 21.57 -4.15
CA ASP A 123 2.90 21.34 -5.54
C ASP A 123 4.39 20.97 -5.63
N PRO A 124 4.71 19.68 -5.83
CA PRO A 124 6.09 19.23 -5.96
C PRO A 124 6.74 19.60 -7.29
N PHE A 125 5.97 20.14 -8.26
CA PHE A 125 6.47 20.46 -9.60
C PHE A 125 6.84 21.94 -9.76
N ALA A 126 6.68 22.74 -8.71
CA ALA A 126 6.96 24.17 -8.75
C ALA A 126 8.43 24.45 -9.13
N GLU A 127 8.66 25.53 -9.89
CA GLU A 127 9.97 25.88 -10.48
C GLU A 127 11.09 25.95 -9.44
N ASN A 128 11.82 24.84 -9.26
CA ASN A 128 13.11 24.77 -8.59
C ASN A 128 14.14 24.16 -9.55
N GLY A 129 15.40 24.56 -9.42
CA GLY A 129 16.46 24.24 -10.38
C GLY A 129 17.04 22.83 -10.30
N GLN A 130 16.50 21.92 -9.48
CA GLN A 130 16.93 20.52 -9.38
C GLN A 130 15.85 19.58 -9.91
N PRO A 131 16.23 18.40 -10.44
CA PRO A 131 15.27 17.34 -10.69
C PRO A 131 14.55 16.95 -9.40
N PHE A 132 13.34 16.41 -9.50
CA PHE A 132 12.54 16.04 -8.32
C PHE A 132 12.30 14.54 -8.22
N PHE A 133 12.15 14.08 -6.98
CA PHE A 133 11.68 12.73 -6.65
C PHE A 133 10.53 12.85 -5.66
N ALA A 134 9.30 12.80 -6.18
CA ALA A 134 8.11 13.15 -5.42
C ALA A 134 7.15 11.96 -5.27
N MET A 135 6.54 11.84 -4.09
CA MET A 135 5.47 10.90 -3.81
C MET A 135 4.22 11.62 -3.29
N GLU A 136 3.05 11.25 -3.81
CA GLU A 136 1.75 11.75 -3.35
C GLU A 136 0.85 10.58 -2.95
N ARG A 137 0.34 10.59 -1.72
CA ARG A 137 -0.74 9.70 -1.27
C ARG A 137 -2.09 10.33 -1.61
N GLY A 138 -2.76 9.78 -2.61
CA GLY A 138 -4.13 10.11 -2.99
C GLY A 138 -5.18 9.37 -2.16
N PRO A 139 -6.46 9.79 -2.21
CA PRO A 139 -7.55 9.16 -1.47
C PRO A 139 -7.85 7.72 -1.94
N GLY A 140 -7.50 7.34 -3.17
CA GLY A 140 -7.59 5.97 -3.66
C GLY A 140 -9.00 5.38 -3.62
N GLY A 141 -9.11 4.09 -3.30
CA GLY A 141 -10.35 3.34 -3.08
C GLY A 141 -10.72 3.19 -1.60
N HIS A 142 -10.02 3.84 -0.68
CA HIS A 142 -10.26 3.72 0.76
C HIS A 142 -11.62 4.32 1.17
N ALA A 143 -12.30 3.71 2.15
CA ALA A 143 -13.57 4.22 2.66
C ALA A 143 -13.45 5.63 3.30
N PRO A 144 -14.44 6.53 3.17
CA PRO A 144 -15.80 6.31 2.67
C PRO A 144 -15.87 6.15 1.15
N TYR A 145 -16.59 5.11 0.69
CA TYR A 145 -16.73 4.86 -0.73
C TYR A 145 -17.75 5.84 -1.38
N GLY A 146 -17.67 6.07 -2.69
CA GLY A 146 -18.35 7.13 -3.43
C GLY A 146 -17.59 8.47 -3.44
N SER A 147 -18.11 9.48 -2.71
CA SER A 147 -17.77 10.90 -2.87
C SER A 147 -16.58 11.41 -2.04
N PHE A 148 -15.92 10.54 -1.25
CA PHE A 148 -14.94 10.92 -0.21
C PHE A 148 -15.50 11.80 0.93
N GLU A 149 -16.82 11.99 0.99
CA GLU A 149 -17.45 12.77 2.05
C GLU A 149 -17.67 11.93 3.33
N GLY A 150 -17.52 12.57 4.49
CA GLY A 150 -17.67 11.94 5.79
C GLY A 150 -16.49 11.04 6.17
N THR A 151 -16.75 10.06 7.05
CA THR A 151 -15.75 9.11 7.54
C THR A 151 -16.03 7.68 7.07
N GLY A 152 -14.98 6.86 6.92
CA GLY A 152 -15.16 5.44 6.63
C GLY A 152 -16.02 4.73 7.70
N ARG A 153 -15.94 5.20 8.96
CA ARG A 153 -16.78 4.69 10.05
C ARG A 153 -18.27 4.96 9.85
N GLU A 154 -18.63 6.16 9.39
CA GLU A 154 -20.02 6.52 9.09
C GLU A 154 -20.52 5.72 7.90
N TYR A 155 -19.74 5.67 6.82
CA TYR A 155 -20.06 4.88 5.64
C TYR A 155 -20.39 3.42 5.99
N PHE A 156 -19.54 2.73 6.77
CA PHE A 156 -19.80 1.33 7.14
C PHE A 156 -21.00 1.15 8.07
N ARG A 157 -21.32 2.14 8.92
CA ARG A 157 -22.49 2.08 9.80
C ARG A 157 -23.78 2.26 9.02
N GLU A 158 -23.80 3.20 8.09
CA GLU A 158 -24.96 3.49 7.24
C GLU A 158 -25.22 2.37 6.24
N ASN A 159 -24.16 1.71 5.76
CA ASN A 159 -24.22 0.60 4.81
C ASN A 159 -24.14 -0.78 5.49
N GLY A 160 -24.53 -0.89 6.76
CA GLY A 160 -24.47 -2.15 7.51
C GLY A 160 -25.33 -3.29 6.91
N ASP A 161 -26.43 -2.95 6.24
CA ASP A 161 -27.31 -3.93 5.58
C ASP A 161 -27.11 -3.96 4.04
N ALA A 162 -26.07 -3.29 3.54
CA ALA A 162 -25.79 -3.23 2.11
C ALA A 162 -25.36 -4.59 1.55
N THR A 163 -25.71 -4.84 0.29
CA THR A 163 -25.21 -6.01 -0.44
C THR A 163 -23.74 -5.80 -0.84
N PRO A 164 -22.96 -6.88 -1.04
CA PRO A 164 -21.62 -6.78 -1.61
C PRO A 164 -21.60 -5.97 -2.93
N GLN A 165 -22.60 -6.15 -3.78
CA GLN A 165 -22.70 -5.42 -5.05
C GLN A 165 -22.76 -3.90 -4.85
N LYS A 166 -23.58 -3.42 -3.90
CA LYS A 166 -23.66 -1.98 -3.60
C LYS A 166 -22.32 -1.42 -3.11
N ILE A 167 -21.61 -2.17 -2.26
CA ILE A 167 -20.28 -1.80 -1.78
C ILE A 167 -19.28 -1.74 -2.95
N GLN A 168 -19.33 -2.70 -3.86
CA GLN A 168 -18.46 -2.75 -5.04
C GLN A 168 -18.71 -1.58 -6.00
N GLU A 169 -19.98 -1.23 -6.23
CA GLU A 169 -20.37 -0.08 -7.07
C GLU A 169 -19.85 1.24 -6.47
N ASP A 170 -19.99 1.44 -5.15
CA ASP A 170 -19.48 2.64 -4.48
C ASP A 170 -17.95 2.71 -4.53
N TYR A 171 -17.28 1.58 -4.32
CA TYR A 171 -15.82 1.48 -4.37
C TYR A 171 -15.29 1.76 -5.80
N GLU A 172 -15.94 1.24 -6.84
CA GLU A 172 -15.58 1.53 -8.23
C GLU A 172 -15.70 3.04 -8.54
N GLU A 173 -16.75 3.69 -8.04
CA GLU A 173 -16.89 5.15 -8.15
C GLU A 173 -15.76 5.90 -7.42
N THR A 174 -15.37 5.45 -6.23
CA THR A 174 -14.24 6.00 -5.46
C THR A 174 -12.95 5.94 -6.26
N VAL A 175 -12.61 4.77 -6.80
CA VAL A 175 -11.40 4.58 -7.62
C VAL A 175 -11.45 5.47 -8.87
N ARG A 176 -12.61 5.61 -9.52
CA ARG A 176 -12.78 6.53 -10.66
C ARG A 176 -12.47 7.98 -10.26
N ASN A 177 -12.96 8.42 -9.11
CA ASN A 177 -12.74 9.79 -8.61
C ASN A 177 -11.26 10.03 -8.25
N ASP A 178 -10.58 9.08 -7.61
CA ASP A 178 -9.13 9.16 -7.34
C ASP A 178 -8.31 9.28 -8.62
N VAL A 179 -8.65 8.48 -9.62
CA VAL A 179 -7.95 8.49 -10.91
C VAL A 179 -8.15 9.82 -11.66
N GLU A 180 -9.27 10.52 -11.45
CA GLU A 180 -9.45 11.89 -11.95
C GLU A 180 -8.49 12.89 -11.28
N LEU A 181 -8.16 12.70 -10.00
CA LEU A 181 -7.14 13.51 -9.30
C LEU A 181 -5.73 13.22 -9.85
N PHE A 182 -5.39 11.95 -10.05
CA PHE A 182 -4.16 11.56 -10.73
C PHE A 182 -4.06 12.20 -12.14
N ASN A 183 -5.15 12.20 -12.91
CA ASN A 183 -5.20 12.87 -14.21
C ASN A 183 -4.91 14.38 -14.14
N LYS A 184 -5.32 15.06 -13.06
CA LYS A 184 -5.02 16.49 -12.87
C LYS A 184 -3.51 16.71 -12.71
N ARG A 185 -2.81 15.82 -12.00
CA ARG A 185 -1.33 15.84 -11.88
C ARG A 185 -0.64 15.57 -13.21
N MET A 186 -1.10 14.56 -13.95
CA MET A 186 -0.60 14.31 -15.32
C MET A 186 -0.79 15.52 -16.24
N GLY A 187 -1.97 16.14 -16.17
CA GLY A 187 -2.26 17.35 -16.93
C GLY A 187 -1.40 18.54 -16.52
N GLN A 188 -1.03 18.63 -15.24
CA GLN A 188 -0.11 19.64 -14.73
C GLN A 188 1.30 19.42 -15.26
N LEU A 189 1.89 18.23 -15.07
CA LEU A 189 3.20 17.87 -15.63
C LEU A 189 3.29 18.16 -17.13
N LYS A 190 2.20 17.92 -17.88
CA LYS A 190 2.14 18.25 -19.30
C LYS A 190 2.12 19.75 -19.58
N ARG A 191 1.34 20.53 -18.84
CA ARG A 191 1.27 22.00 -19.00
C ARG A 191 2.59 22.66 -18.66
N ASP A 192 3.28 22.13 -17.65
CA ASP A 192 4.54 22.67 -17.15
C ASP A 192 5.75 22.15 -17.98
N GLY A 193 5.50 21.31 -18.99
CA GLY A 193 6.54 20.79 -19.90
C GLY A 193 7.41 19.68 -19.30
N LEU A 194 7.07 19.16 -18.11
CA LEU A 194 7.86 18.20 -17.34
C LEU A 194 7.56 16.74 -17.70
N LEU A 195 6.39 16.46 -18.29
CA LEU A 195 5.91 15.08 -18.49
C LEU A 195 6.88 14.19 -19.29
N GLU A 196 7.53 14.72 -20.33
CA GLU A 196 8.44 13.94 -21.19
C GLU A 196 9.72 13.49 -20.45
N GLU A 197 10.11 14.20 -19.39
CA GLU A 197 11.31 13.92 -18.58
C GLU A 197 10.98 13.27 -17.22
N THR A 198 9.70 12.98 -16.95
CA THR A 198 9.23 12.45 -15.67
C THR A 198 8.76 11.02 -15.84
N LEU A 199 9.35 10.08 -15.10
CA LEU A 199 8.74 8.78 -14.88
C LEU A 199 7.59 8.96 -13.89
N VAL A 200 6.35 8.77 -14.36
CA VAL A 200 5.20 8.76 -13.47
C VAL A 200 4.86 7.31 -13.10
N ILE A 201 4.61 7.04 -11.83
CA ILE A 201 4.24 5.73 -11.32
C ILE A 201 2.89 5.86 -10.62
N TYR A 202 1.86 5.20 -11.13
CA TYR A 202 0.60 5.02 -10.38
C TYR A 202 0.67 3.69 -9.65
N THR A 203 0.46 3.68 -8.34
CA THR A 203 0.38 2.43 -7.55
C THR A 203 -0.65 2.54 -6.42
N SER A 204 -0.74 1.50 -5.59
CA SER A 204 -1.52 1.49 -4.36
C SER A 204 -0.73 0.88 -3.21
N ASP A 205 -1.01 1.29 -1.98
CA ASP A 205 -0.40 0.79 -0.75
C ASP A 205 -0.99 -0.56 -0.29
N HIS A 206 -2.24 -0.85 -0.62
CA HIS A 206 -2.88 -2.16 -0.45
C HIS A 206 -4.16 -2.25 -1.29
N GLY A 207 -4.83 -3.40 -1.29
CA GLY A 207 -6.17 -3.54 -1.85
C GLY A 207 -7.27 -3.35 -0.81
N GLU A 208 -8.48 -3.84 -1.10
CA GLU A 208 -9.66 -3.64 -0.25
C GLU A 208 -10.59 -4.86 -0.29
N LEU A 209 -11.16 -5.27 0.85
CA LEU A 209 -12.23 -6.28 0.87
C LEU A 209 -13.59 -5.60 0.68
N LEU A 210 -14.36 -6.13 -0.27
CA LEU A 210 -15.66 -5.61 -0.70
C LEU A 210 -16.80 -6.61 -0.43
N GLY A 211 -16.52 -7.62 0.41
CA GLY A 211 -17.43 -8.68 0.81
C GLY A 211 -16.79 -10.06 0.79
N GLU A 212 -15.60 -10.19 0.20
CA GLU A 212 -14.83 -11.43 0.20
C GLU A 212 -14.56 -11.90 1.64
N GLY A 213 -14.73 -13.20 1.87
CA GLY A 213 -14.63 -13.76 3.21
C GLY A 213 -15.66 -13.24 4.21
N GLY A 214 -16.71 -12.53 3.76
CA GLY A 214 -17.69 -11.86 4.61
C GLY A 214 -17.16 -10.59 5.29
N MET A 215 -16.06 -10.03 4.78
CA MET A 215 -15.34 -8.92 5.39
C MET A 215 -15.39 -7.67 4.50
N LEU A 216 -15.22 -6.51 5.14
CA LEU A 216 -15.07 -5.22 4.47
C LEU A 216 -13.79 -4.53 4.94
N GLY A 217 -13.17 -3.76 4.05
CA GLY A 217 -11.96 -2.99 4.33
C GLY A 217 -10.67 -3.85 4.34
N HIS A 218 -9.59 -3.32 4.92
CA HIS A 218 -8.24 -3.90 4.80
C HIS A 218 -7.56 -4.31 6.12
N ASN A 219 -8.32 -4.77 7.11
CA ASN A 219 -7.71 -5.20 8.38
C ASN A 219 -7.21 -6.65 8.33
N SER A 220 -8.11 -7.60 8.08
CA SER A 220 -7.77 -9.02 8.14
C SER A 220 -8.95 -9.92 7.79
N PRO A 221 -8.70 -11.18 7.43
CA PRO A 221 -7.39 -11.81 7.18
C PRO A 221 -6.72 -11.28 5.91
N ILE A 222 -5.42 -11.54 5.73
CA ILE A 222 -4.77 -11.32 4.42
C ILE A 222 -5.45 -12.22 3.39
N LEU A 223 -5.95 -11.61 2.32
CA LEU A 223 -6.54 -12.26 1.15
C LEU A 223 -5.91 -11.67 -0.11
N PRO A 224 -5.93 -12.38 -1.26
CA PRO A 224 -5.39 -11.89 -2.53
C PRO A 224 -5.86 -10.47 -2.90
N GLU A 225 -7.12 -10.15 -2.61
CA GLU A 225 -7.76 -8.87 -2.89
C GLU A 225 -7.13 -7.71 -2.10
N LEU A 226 -6.45 -7.99 -0.99
CA LEU A 226 -5.69 -6.99 -0.23
C LEU A 226 -4.22 -6.88 -0.66
N VAL A 227 -3.67 -7.96 -1.24
CA VAL A 227 -2.25 -8.06 -1.56
C VAL A 227 -1.94 -7.55 -2.96
N TYR A 228 -2.78 -7.88 -3.94
CA TYR A 228 -2.51 -7.54 -5.34
C TYR A 228 -3.00 -6.14 -5.67
N VAL A 229 -2.04 -5.25 -5.89
CA VAL A 229 -2.24 -3.84 -6.21
C VAL A 229 -1.74 -3.52 -7.61
N PRO A 230 -2.25 -2.46 -8.26
CA PRO A 230 -1.68 -2.00 -9.51
C PRO A 230 -0.36 -1.29 -9.30
N THR A 231 0.56 -1.47 -10.23
CA THR A 231 1.61 -0.50 -10.54
C THR A 231 1.60 -0.24 -12.03
N VAL A 232 1.56 1.02 -12.43
CA VAL A 232 1.64 1.42 -13.84
C VAL A 232 2.72 2.48 -13.99
N PHE A 233 3.74 2.17 -14.77
CA PHE A 233 4.78 3.11 -15.17
C PHE A 233 4.30 3.86 -16.40
N VAL A 234 4.12 5.17 -16.28
CA VAL A 234 3.48 6.05 -17.26
C VAL A 234 4.48 7.09 -17.72
N ASN A 235 4.72 7.10 -19.03
CA ASN A 235 5.41 8.18 -19.72
C ASN A 235 5.09 8.09 -21.24
N PRO A 236 5.00 9.21 -21.99
CA PRO A 236 4.78 9.17 -23.44
C PRO A 236 5.79 8.34 -24.25
N LYS A 237 7.01 8.14 -23.73
CA LYS A 237 8.07 7.30 -24.34
C LYS A 237 7.84 5.80 -24.13
N LEU A 238 7.06 5.40 -23.14
CA LEU A 238 6.79 4.00 -22.82
C LEU A 238 5.65 3.47 -23.70
N LYS A 239 5.87 2.30 -24.29
CA LYS A 239 4.81 1.60 -25.04
C LYS A 239 3.85 0.93 -24.06
N PRO A 240 2.53 1.09 -24.22
CA PRO A 240 1.56 0.36 -23.44
C PRO A 240 1.79 -1.14 -23.53
N HIS A 241 1.99 -1.77 -22.38
CA HIS A 241 2.21 -3.20 -22.28
C HIS A 241 1.88 -3.67 -20.87
N GLU A 242 1.05 -4.71 -20.75
CA GLU A 242 0.86 -5.39 -19.47
C GLU A 242 1.92 -6.49 -19.36
N ILE A 243 2.73 -6.42 -18.30
CA ILE A 243 3.68 -7.48 -17.98
C ILE A 243 2.91 -8.53 -17.18
N ASP A 244 2.82 -9.74 -17.74
CA ASP A 244 2.28 -10.93 -17.06
C ASP A 244 3.31 -11.53 -16.08
N ASP A 245 4.05 -10.67 -15.38
CA ASP A 245 5.05 -11.05 -14.39
C ASP A 245 4.52 -10.71 -13.00
N THR A 246 3.98 -11.72 -12.33
CA THR A 246 3.42 -11.60 -10.99
C THR A 246 4.49 -11.75 -9.88
N GLY A 247 5.77 -11.53 -10.20
CA GLY A 247 6.91 -11.52 -9.28
C GLY A 247 7.40 -10.15 -8.81
N PHE A 248 6.66 -9.07 -9.07
CA PHE A 248 7.04 -7.69 -8.70
C PHE A 248 6.36 -7.23 -7.40
N GLY A 249 7.12 -6.61 -6.50
CA GLY A 249 6.63 -6.16 -5.19
C GLY A 249 6.80 -4.68 -4.94
N HIS A 250 6.18 -4.15 -3.89
CA HIS A 250 6.39 -2.75 -3.48
C HIS A 250 7.85 -2.36 -3.31
N VAL A 251 8.65 -3.28 -2.76
CA VAL A 251 10.08 -3.06 -2.54
C VAL A 251 10.84 -2.81 -3.85
N ASP A 252 10.31 -3.26 -4.98
CA ASP A 252 10.93 -3.16 -6.30
C ASP A 252 10.65 -1.81 -6.99
N ILE A 253 9.70 -1.01 -6.47
CA ILE A 253 9.31 0.28 -7.07
C ILE A 253 10.44 1.31 -6.95
N LEU A 254 11.01 1.49 -5.76
CA LEU A 254 12.13 2.42 -5.55
C LEU A 254 13.36 2.08 -6.40
N PRO A 255 13.91 0.85 -6.40
CA PRO A 255 15.06 0.51 -7.25
C PRO A 255 14.73 0.63 -8.74
N THR A 256 13.49 0.37 -9.16
CA THR A 256 13.06 0.63 -10.56
C THR A 256 13.10 2.11 -10.89
N ALA A 257 12.59 2.96 -10.00
CA ALA A 257 12.63 4.41 -10.18
C ALA A 257 14.07 4.96 -10.20
N LEU A 258 14.93 4.48 -9.29
CA LEU A 258 16.35 4.85 -9.26
C LEU A 258 17.10 4.37 -10.51
N HIS A 259 16.77 3.19 -11.04
CA HIS A 259 17.31 2.72 -12.32
C HIS A 259 16.91 3.67 -13.45
N ALA A 260 15.64 4.07 -13.50
CA ALA A 260 15.10 4.92 -14.55
C ALA A 260 15.77 6.32 -14.63
N VAL A 261 16.29 6.80 -13.50
CA VAL A 261 17.06 8.07 -13.41
C VAL A 261 18.57 7.86 -13.24
N ASN A 262 19.07 6.63 -13.43
CA ASN A 262 20.48 6.24 -13.36
C ASN A 262 21.19 6.50 -12.01
N GLU A 263 20.44 6.44 -10.92
CA GLU A 263 20.94 6.61 -9.55
C GLU A 263 21.13 5.29 -8.79
N LEU A 264 20.58 4.17 -9.32
CA LEU A 264 20.55 2.88 -8.60
C LEU A 264 21.92 2.43 -8.07
N CYS A 265 22.97 2.52 -8.88
CA CYS A 265 24.31 2.05 -8.50
C CYS A 265 24.85 2.69 -7.20
N GLN A 266 24.34 3.85 -6.81
CA GLN A 266 24.75 4.53 -5.56
C GLN A 266 24.06 3.95 -4.32
N TYR A 267 22.92 3.29 -4.49
CA TYR A 267 22.03 2.88 -3.40
C TYR A 267 21.69 1.38 -3.40
N GLU A 268 22.12 0.62 -4.41
CA GLU A 268 21.73 -0.79 -4.60
C GLU A 268 21.93 -1.67 -3.35
N ASP A 269 23.06 -1.52 -2.65
CA ASP A 269 23.38 -2.27 -1.43
C ASP A 269 22.50 -1.91 -0.21
N LEU A 270 21.69 -0.86 -0.31
CA LEU A 270 20.80 -0.38 0.76
C LEU A 270 19.35 -0.88 0.60
N LEU A 271 19.05 -1.62 -0.47
CA LEU A 271 17.70 -2.02 -0.86
C LEU A 271 17.51 -3.54 -0.75
N ASN A 272 16.27 -3.99 -0.56
CA ASN A 272 15.91 -5.41 -0.70
C ASN A 272 15.25 -5.70 -2.06
N GLY A 273 14.54 -4.70 -2.60
CA GLY A 273 13.97 -4.81 -3.92
C GLY A 273 15.01 -4.74 -5.03
N VAL A 274 14.57 -5.07 -6.23
CA VAL A 274 15.37 -5.02 -7.45
C VAL A 274 14.61 -4.26 -8.55
N PRO A 275 15.30 -3.72 -9.57
CA PRO A 275 14.64 -3.09 -10.69
C PRO A 275 13.69 -4.05 -11.42
N LEU A 276 12.67 -3.49 -12.05
CA LEU A 276 11.75 -4.21 -12.94
C LEU A 276 12.54 -5.09 -13.93
N GLY A 277 12.06 -6.32 -14.15
CA GLY A 277 12.71 -7.29 -15.05
C GLY A 277 13.91 -8.04 -14.46
N ASN A 278 14.35 -7.73 -13.23
CA ASN A 278 15.45 -8.46 -12.58
C ASN A 278 14.99 -9.61 -11.68
N ARG A 279 13.70 -9.61 -11.29
CA ARG A 279 13.09 -10.72 -10.53
C ARG A 279 13.09 -12.01 -11.36
N GLN A 280 13.39 -13.13 -10.72
CA GLN A 280 13.31 -14.47 -11.32
C GLN A 280 11.92 -15.08 -11.17
N GLU A 281 11.66 -16.20 -11.86
CA GLU A 281 10.36 -16.86 -11.84
C GLU A 281 9.95 -17.37 -10.45
N ASP A 282 10.93 -17.85 -9.69
CA ASP A 282 10.82 -18.46 -8.38
C ASP A 282 11.00 -17.47 -7.21
N ASP A 283 11.24 -16.18 -7.50
CA ASP A 283 11.38 -15.18 -6.47
C ASP A 283 10.11 -15.05 -5.62
N LEU A 284 10.34 -14.94 -4.31
CA LEU A 284 9.30 -14.83 -3.31
C LEU A 284 9.20 -13.39 -2.82
N LEU A 285 7.98 -12.94 -2.55
CA LEU A 285 7.69 -11.64 -1.98
C LEU A 285 6.80 -11.78 -0.75
N PRO A 286 7.19 -11.20 0.38
CA PRO A 286 6.41 -11.29 1.60
C PRO A 286 5.36 -10.17 1.67
N CYS A 287 4.25 -10.45 2.34
CA CYS A 287 3.28 -9.44 2.73
C CYS A 287 2.89 -9.62 4.21
N TYR A 288 2.88 -8.51 4.96
CA TYR A 288 2.73 -8.49 6.41
C TYR A 288 1.48 -7.74 6.86
N TYR A 289 0.93 -8.14 8.01
CA TYR A 289 -0.04 -7.34 8.75
C TYR A 289 0.19 -7.53 10.25
N THR A 290 0.28 -6.42 10.98
CA THR A 290 0.28 -6.41 12.44
C THR A 290 -0.57 -5.24 12.93
N ASN A 291 -1.45 -5.51 13.88
CA ASN A 291 -2.18 -4.48 14.61
C ASN A 291 -2.34 -4.85 16.09
N ARG A 292 -2.56 -3.87 16.97
CA ARG A 292 -2.71 -4.07 18.42
C ARG A 292 -4.13 -3.71 18.86
N TYR A 293 -4.90 -4.70 19.31
CA TYR A 293 -6.25 -4.51 19.83
C TYR A 293 -6.24 -4.47 21.37
N ASN A 294 -6.85 -3.42 21.94
CA ASN A 294 -7.00 -3.27 23.39
C ASN A 294 -8.40 -3.70 23.81
N PHE A 295 -8.51 -4.74 24.62
CA PHE A 295 -9.77 -5.15 25.24
C PHE A 295 -9.87 -4.63 26.68
N VAL A 296 -11.10 -4.33 27.13
CA VAL A 296 -11.36 -3.90 28.51
C VAL A 296 -10.80 -4.95 29.47
N GLY A 297 -9.86 -4.54 30.34
CA GLY A 297 -9.16 -5.45 31.28
C GLY A 297 -7.66 -5.67 31.05
N LYS A 298 -6.98 -4.83 30.26
CA LYS A 298 -5.51 -4.88 29.99
C LYS A 298 -5.02 -6.10 29.18
N HIS A 299 -5.88 -6.76 28.42
CA HIS A 299 -5.44 -7.75 27.44
C HIS A 299 -5.18 -7.07 26.10
N ASN A 300 -3.90 -6.82 25.81
CA ASN A 300 -3.44 -6.35 24.51
C ASN A 300 -3.25 -7.58 23.61
N ILE A 301 -4.02 -7.67 22.54
CA ILE A 301 -3.86 -8.72 21.53
C ILE A 301 -3.02 -8.16 20.39
N SER A 302 -1.81 -8.71 20.20
CA SER A 302 -1.07 -8.53 18.95
C SER A 302 -1.69 -9.44 17.90
N PHE A 303 -2.37 -8.82 16.94
CA PHE A 303 -3.07 -9.49 15.88
C PHE A 303 -2.25 -9.39 14.60
N SER A 304 -1.75 -10.52 14.10
CA SER A 304 -0.80 -10.54 12.99
C SER A 304 -0.99 -11.72 12.04
N TYR A 305 -0.74 -11.41 10.77
CA TYR A 305 -0.68 -12.32 9.64
C TYR A 305 0.62 -12.05 8.89
N LYS A 306 1.23 -13.13 8.40
CA LYS A 306 2.34 -13.05 7.44
C LYS A 306 1.95 -13.86 6.22
N SER A 307 2.50 -13.53 5.08
CA SER A 307 2.23 -14.26 3.84
C SER A 307 3.42 -14.16 2.91
N VAL A 308 3.53 -15.12 2.01
CA VAL A 308 4.55 -15.17 0.96
C VAL A 308 3.87 -15.50 -0.35
N TRP A 309 4.27 -14.80 -1.39
CA TRP A 309 3.65 -14.83 -2.69
C TRP A 309 4.72 -14.95 -3.77
N ASN A 310 4.36 -15.59 -4.86
CA ASN A 310 5.08 -15.53 -6.12
C ASN A 310 4.06 -15.34 -7.25
N ARG A 311 4.52 -15.48 -8.49
CA ARG A 311 3.69 -15.29 -9.67
C ARG A 311 2.41 -16.14 -9.73
N ALA A 312 2.45 -17.36 -9.19
CA ALA A 312 1.38 -18.33 -9.30
C ALA A 312 0.43 -18.33 -8.08
N GLY A 313 0.75 -17.60 -7.02
CA GLY A 313 -0.06 -17.54 -5.79
C GLY A 313 0.79 -17.46 -4.53
N GLY A 314 0.21 -17.85 -3.39
CA GLY A 314 0.91 -17.68 -2.11
C GLY A 314 0.29 -18.44 -0.95
N TYR A 315 0.98 -18.38 0.19
CA TYR A 315 0.53 -18.91 1.47
C TYR A 315 0.34 -17.79 2.47
N VAL A 316 -0.76 -17.87 3.23
CA VAL A 316 -1.08 -16.94 4.31
C VAL A 316 -1.02 -17.68 5.64
N PHE A 317 -0.26 -17.12 6.58
CA PHE A 317 0.05 -17.68 7.88
C PHE A 317 -0.52 -16.80 8.99
N PRO A 318 -1.62 -17.19 9.63
CA PRO A 318 -2.06 -16.54 10.86
C PRO A 318 -1.01 -16.76 11.95
N LYS A 319 -0.45 -15.69 12.50
CA LYS A 319 0.50 -15.78 13.62
C LYS A 319 -0.21 -15.65 14.98
N THR A 320 -1.39 -15.03 14.97
CA THR A 320 -2.28 -14.97 16.13
C THR A 320 -3.11 -16.24 16.26
N ASN A 321 -3.21 -16.76 17.49
CA ASN A 321 -3.95 -18.00 17.74
C ASN A 321 -5.47 -17.84 17.53
N LEU A 322 -6.14 -18.96 17.28
CA LEU A 322 -7.57 -18.99 16.95
C LEU A 322 -8.46 -18.26 17.97
N LEU A 323 -8.23 -18.46 19.27
CA LEU A 323 -9.05 -17.83 20.31
C LEU A 323 -8.95 -16.30 20.25
N GLN A 324 -7.73 -15.78 20.16
CA GLN A 324 -7.50 -14.34 20.03
C GLN A 324 -8.10 -13.78 18.75
N ARG A 325 -8.04 -14.51 17.64
CA ARG A 325 -8.66 -14.10 16.38
C ARG A 325 -10.18 -14.00 16.50
N LEU A 326 -10.83 -15.00 17.10
CA LEU A 326 -12.27 -14.98 17.33
C LEU A 326 -12.70 -13.89 18.33
N LEU A 327 -11.85 -13.54 19.31
CA LEU A 327 -12.08 -12.40 20.19
C LEU A 327 -12.04 -11.06 19.43
N VAL A 328 -11.08 -10.88 18.52
CA VAL A 328 -11.01 -9.71 17.62
C VAL A 328 -12.25 -9.61 16.74
N LEU A 329 -12.64 -10.72 16.09
CA LEU A 329 -13.86 -10.75 15.28
C LEU A 329 -15.11 -10.39 16.11
N SER A 330 -15.23 -10.94 17.33
CA SER A 330 -16.36 -10.64 18.22
C SER A 330 -16.41 -9.16 18.59
N GLY A 331 -15.25 -8.55 18.88
CA GLY A 331 -15.14 -7.11 19.11
C GLY A 331 -15.57 -6.29 17.89
N GLN A 332 -15.17 -6.69 16.69
CA GLN A 332 -15.58 -6.02 15.44
C GLN A 332 -17.08 -6.14 15.18
N ILE A 333 -17.67 -7.31 15.44
CA ILE A 333 -19.12 -7.55 15.30
C ILE A 333 -19.93 -6.70 16.29
N LEU A 334 -19.49 -6.61 17.54
CA LEU A 334 -20.26 -5.97 18.62
C LEU A 334 -20.05 -4.45 18.69
N LEU A 335 -18.81 -3.99 18.49
CA LEU A 335 -18.39 -2.62 18.77
C LEU A 335 -17.85 -1.88 17.54
N GLY A 336 -17.51 -2.61 16.47
CA GLY A 336 -16.92 -2.05 15.26
C GLY A 336 -17.92 -1.36 14.34
N PRO A 337 -17.47 -0.40 13.50
CA PRO A 337 -18.33 0.28 12.53
C PRO A 337 -18.92 -0.68 11.49
N LYS A 338 -18.19 -1.76 11.18
CA LYS A 338 -18.58 -2.82 10.22
C LYS A 338 -19.55 -3.86 10.83
N GLY A 339 -19.94 -3.71 12.09
CA GLY A 339 -20.68 -4.73 12.84
C GLY A 339 -22.04 -5.09 12.23
N GLY A 340 -22.74 -4.14 11.60
CA GLY A 340 -23.99 -4.40 10.86
C GLY A 340 -23.78 -5.43 9.76
N TYR A 341 -22.81 -5.16 8.88
CA TYR A 341 -22.47 -6.04 7.77
C TYR A 341 -22.01 -7.41 8.24
N LEU A 342 -21.11 -7.46 9.23
CA LEU A 342 -20.58 -8.72 9.75
C LEU A 342 -21.67 -9.61 10.37
N ARG A 343 -22.74 -9.06 10.95
CA ARG A 343 -23.87 -9.86 11.48
C ARG A 343 -24.68 -10.51 10.37
N ASN A 344 -24.87 -9.84 9.24
CA ASN A 344 -25.53 -10.38 8.06
C ASN A 344 -24.66 -11.40 7.31
N HIS A 345 -23.34 -11.34 7.50
CA HIS A 345 -22.35 -12.21 6.87
C HIS A 345 -21.55 -13.04 7.89
N LEU A 346 -22.19 -13.47 8.98
CA LEU A 346 -21.51 -14.10 10.12
C LEU A 346 -20.80 -15.40 9.75
N THR A 347 -21.47 -16.29 9.01
CA THR A 347 -20.91 -17.60 8.62
C THR A 347 -19.60 -17.47 7.83
N PRO A 348 -19.54 -16.69 6.72
CA PRO A 348 -18.28 -16.48 6.02
C PRO A 348 -17.24 -15.74 6.86
N ALA A 349 -17.62 -14.74 7.67
CA ALA A 349 -16.68 -14.01 8.54
C ALA A 349 -16.01 -14.93 9.57
N VAL A 350 -16.78 -15.78 10.25
CA VAL A 350 -16.26 -16.78 11.21
C VAL A 350 -15.37 -17.80 10.49
N ARG A 351 -15.73 -18.22 9.27
CA ARG A 351 -14.88 -19.11 8.46
C ARG A 351 -13.52 -18.47 8.18
N SER A 352 -13.50 -17.21 7.74
CA SER A 352 -12.27 -16.47 7.42
C SER A 352 -11.33 -16.34 8.63
N TYR A 353 -11.88 -16.10 9.83
CA TYR A 353 -11.07 -16.00 11.06
C TYR A 353 -10.67 -17.36 11.65
N SER A 354 -11.38 -18.44 11.32
CA SER A 354 -11.11 -19.77 11.89
C SER A 354 -10.07 -20.57 11.12
N GLN A 355 -9.86 -20.25 9.85
CA GLN A 355 -8.88 -20.94 8.99
C GLN A 355 -7.45 -20.81 9.53
N GLY A 356 -6.69 -21.89 9.47
CA GLY A 356 -5.25 -21.92 9.76
C GLY A 356 -4.45 -21.36 8.58
N THR A 357 -3.30 -21.97 8.28
CA THR A 357 -2.56 -21.63 7.05
C THR A 357 -3.45 -21.83 5.82
N GLN A 358 -3.46 -20.85 4.93
CA GLN A 358 -4.21 -20.89 3.68
C GLN A 358 -3.28 -20.89 2.49
N LYS A 359 -3.72 -21.53 1.40
CA LYS A 359 -3.05 -21.53 0.11
C LYS A 359 -3.97 -20.85 -0.91
N PHE A 360 -3.43 -19.91 -1.67
CA PHE A 360 -4.12 -19.21 -2.75
C PHE A 360 -3.38 -19.45 -4.07
N GLY A 361 -4.11 -19.68 -5.15
CA GLY A 361 -3.51 -20.01 -6.45
C GLY A 361 -2.75 -21.35 -6.43
N THR A 362 -1.74 -21.45 -7.28
CA THR A 362 -0.88 -22.63 -7.43
C THR A 362 0.59 -22.26 -7.20
N PRO A 363 0.96 -21.73 -6.01
CA PRO A 363 2.35 -21.39 -5.71
C PRO A 363 3.26 -22.59 -5.96
N GLU A 364 4.35 -22.33 -6.66
CA GLU A 364 5.35 -23.31 -7.10
C GLU A 364 6.41 -23.58 -6.04
N PHE A 365 6.15 -23.13 -4.80
CA PHE A 365 6.94 -23.39 -3.61
C PHE A 365 6.07 -24.04 -2.52
N SER A 366 6.72 -24.68 -1.57
CA SER A 366 6.10 -25.33 -0.43
C SER A 366 5.81 -24.35 0.71
N GLN A 367 4.87 -24.74 1.58
CA GLN A 367 4.59 -24.00 2.80
C GLN A 367 5.84 -23.82 3.69
N GLN A 368 6.74 -24.79 3.69
CA GLN A 368 7.98 -24.75 4.48
C GLN A 368 8.96 -23.74 3.90
N GLU A 369 9.20 -23.75 2.59
CA GLU A 369 10.06 -22.77 1.91
C GLU A 369 9.57 -21.33 2.16
N GLY A 370 8.25 -21.09 2.09
CA GLY A 370 7.70 -19.78 2.44
C GLY A 370 7.92 -19.39 3.91
N THR A 371 7.88 -20.35 4.84
CA THR A 371 8.16 -20.09 6.26
C THR A 371 9.64 -19.80 6.50
N ASP A 372 10.52 -20.54 5.84
CA ASP A 372 11.98 -20.35 5.91
C ASP A 372 12.38 -19.00 5.31
N TYR A 373 11.76 -18.60 4.20
CA TYR A 373 11.96 -17.29 3.57
C TYR A 373 11.53 -16.12 4.47
N LEU A 374 10.36 -16.20 5.12
CA LEU A 374 9.98 -15.17 6.12
C LEU A 374 10.99 -15.10 7.26
N SER A 375 11.47 -16.27 7.71
CA SER A 375 12.42 -16.34 8.82
C SER A 375 13.79 -15.75 8.45
N SER A 376 14.22 -15.85 7.18
CA SER A 376 15.49 -15.25 6.73
C SER A 376 15.41 -13.72 6.70
N ILE A 377 14.29 -13.14 6.26
CA ILE A 377 14.08 -11.68 6.30
C ILE A 377 14.05 -11.17 7.74
N GLU A 378 13.39 -11.90 8.64
CA GLU A 378 13.30 -11.55 10.06
C GLU A 378 14.64 -11.62 10.79
N GLN A 379 15.65 -12.29 10.24
CA GLN A 379 17.02 -12.26 10.76
C GLN A 379 17.81 -11.03 10.32
N MET A 380 17.33 -10.30 9.31
CA MET A 380 17.94 -9.06 8.81
C MET A 380 17.50 -7.81 9.58
N VAL A 381 16.68 -7.98 10.63
CA VAL A 381 16.03 -6.90 11.39
C VAL A 381 17.04 -5.87 11.91
N GLN A 382 16.78 -4.61 11.58
CA GLN A 382 17.34 -3.44 12.28
C GLN A 382 16.41 -3.04 13.44
N ASN A 383 16.93 -2.34 14.45
CA ASN A 383 16.14 -1.92 15.61
C ASN A 383 14.93 -1.07 15.16
N SER A 384 13.72 -1.37 15.67
CA SER A 384 12.54 -0.56 15.41
C SER A 384 12.43 0.60 16.41
N GLU A 385 12.05 1.78 15.92
CA GLU A 385 11.77 2.94 16.75
C GLU A 385 10.25 3.11 16.95
N GLU A 386 9.80 3.13 18.20
CA GLU A 386 8.40 3.37 18.57
C GLU A 386 8.18 4.85 18.93
N ASN A 387 7.12 5.45 18.37
CA ASN A 387 6.66 6.79 18.62
C ASN A 387 5.28 6.82 19.33
N VAL A 388 5.09 7.83 20.18
CA VAL A 388 3.84 8.05 20.90
C VAL A 388 2.89 8.89 20.04
N LEU A 389 1.81 8.26 19.56
CA LEU A 389 0.76 8.97 18.84
C LEU A 389 0.05 10.00 19.74
N SER A 390 -0.11 11.23 19.23
CA SER A 390 -0.93 12.27 19.86
C SER A 390 -2.41 11.86 19.86
N ASP A 391 -3.23 12.47 20.72
CA ASP A 391 -4.66 12.16 20.77
C ASP A 391 -5.40 12.58 19.49
N GLU A 392 -4.93 13.64 18.84
CA GLU A 392 -5.44 14.06 17.53
C GLU A 392 -5.09 13.04 16.44
N SER A 393 -3.84 12.55 16.40
CA SER A 393 -3.44 11.50 15.44
C SER A 393 -4.23 10.20 15.67
N LYS A 394 -4.50 9.83 16.93
CA LYS A 394 -5.38 8.69 17.24
C LYS A 394 -6.80 8.93 16.74
N GLN A 395 -7.37 10.10 16.97
CA GLN A 395 -8.71 10.42 16.50
C GLN A 395 -8.78 10.39 14.97
N ARG A 396 -7.75 10.87 14.28
CA ARG A 396 -7.65 10.81 12.81
C ARG A 396 -7.59 9.39 12.27
N LEU A 397 -6.74 8.53 12.85
CA LEU A 397 -6.69 7.10 12.48
C LEU A 397 -8.02 6.40 12.71
N LYS A 398 -8.73 6.82 13.77
CA LYS A 398 -10.05 6.32 14.07
C LYS A 398 -11.07 6.80 13.04
N ASP A 399 -11.03 8.05 12.57
CA ASP A 399 -11.94 8.57 11.54
C ASP A 399 -11.73 7.86 10.19
N LEU A 400 -10.47 7.55 9.86
CA LEU A 400 -10.09 6.69 8.74
C LEU A 400 -10.45 5.21 8.96
N GLY A 401 -10.72 4.78 10.20
CA GLY A 401 -11.05 3.39 10.49
C GLY A 401 -9.86 2.44 10.56
N TYR A 402 -8.62 2.96 10.68
CA TYR A 402 -7.41 2.16 10.94
C TYR A 402 -7.36 1.60 12.38
N ILE A 403 -8.03 2.26 13.34
CA ILE A 403 -8.08 1.84 14.76
C ILE A 403 -9.47 1.90 15.42
#